data_AF-A0A095SX88-F1
#
_entry.id   AF-A0A095SX88-F1
#
_cell.length_a   1.000
_cell.length_b   1.000
_cell.length_c   1.000
_cell.angle_alpha   90.00
_cell.angle_beta   90.00
_cell.angle_gamma   90.00
#
_symmetry.space_group_name_H-M   'P 1'
#
loop_
_entity.id
_entity.type
_entity.pdbx_description
1 polymer ?
#
loop_
_entity_poly.entity_id
_entity_poly.type
_entity_poly.pdbx_seq_one_letter_code
_entity_poly.pdbx_strand_id
1 'polypeptide(L)' 'MSNTNVQPTYLNRNEAASHLRISTRSVDRLIRSNRIRAFKLGKRVLIYYDSLTEENINSVKPKFLNNK' A
#
# COMPACT_ATOMS: atom_id res chain seq x y z
N MET A 1 29.08 -10.03 2.15
CA MET A 1 27.77 -10.68 1.96
C MET A 1 26.73 -9.60 1.72
N SER A 2 26.36 -9.37 0.47
CA SER A 2 25.35 -8.40 0.07
C SER A 2 23.98 -8.96 0.45
N ASN A 3 23.37 -8.42 1.51
CA ASN A 3 21.96 -8.68 1.81
C ASN A 3 21.12 -8.10 0.67
N THR A 4 20.67 -8.95 -0.25
CA THR A 4 19.72 -8.56 -1.29
C THR A 4 18.40 -8.24 -0.60
N ASN A 5 18.14 -6.96 -0.38
CA ASN A 5 16.92 -6.47 0.25
C ASN A 5 15.77 -6.57 -0.78
N VAL A 6 15.20 -7.77 -0.91
CA VAL A 6 14.07 -8.02 -1.81
C VAL A 6 12.84 -7.39 -1.17
N GLN A 7 12.43 -6.25 -1.70
CA GLN A 7 11.20 -5.60 -1.26
C GLN A 7 10.01 -6.54 -1.54
N PRO A 8 9.11 -6.75 -0.58
CA PRO A 8 7.97 -7.63 -0.78
C PRO A 8 7.02 -7.05 -1.84
N THR A 9 6.51 -7.90 -2.74
CA THR A 9 5.56 -7.46 -3.78
C THR A 9 4.23 -6.99 -3.18
N TYR A 10 3.80 -7.64 -2.10
CA TYR A 10 2.52 -7.39 -1.44
C TYR A 10 2.67 -7.38 0.08
N LEU A 11 1.92 -6.50 0.74
CA LEU A 11 1.80 -6.45 2.19
C LEU A 11 0.36 -6.76 2.62
N ASN A 12 0.19 -7.40 3.76
CA ASN A 12 -1.09 -7.44 4.44
C ASN A 12 -1.38 -6.11 5.15
N ARG A 13 -2.61 -5.91 5.65
CA ARG A 13 -3.01 -4.66 6.31
C ARG A 13 -2.13 -4.27 7.51
N ASN A 14 -1.68 -5.24 8.31
CA ASN A 14 -0.85 -4.97 9.47
C ASN A 14 0.57 -4.58 9.04
N GLU A 15 1.12 -5.26 8.04
CA GLU A 15 2.44 -4.91 7.47
C GLU A 15 2.42 -3.53 6.83
N ALA A 16 1.39 -3.19 6.05
CA ALA A 16 1.23 -1.86 5.46
C ALA A 16 1.06 -0.77 6.53
N ALA A 17 0.31 -1.07 7.61
CA ALA A 17 0.16 -0.18 8.75
C ALA A 17 1.50 0.10 9.44
N SER A 18 2.29 -0.96 9.69
CA SER A 18 3.64 -0.85 10.26
C SER A 18 4.60 -0.10 9.33
N HIS A 19 4.55 -0.37 8.03
CA HIS A 19 5.38 0.30 7.01
C HIS A 19 5.12 1.81 6.96
N LEU A 20 3.85 2.22 6.97
CA LEU A 20 3.45 3.62 6.96
C LEU A 20 3.43 4.27 8.34
N ARG A 21 3.65 3.51 9.41
CA ARG A 21 3.51 3.95 10.82
C ARG A 21 2.13 4.59 11.11
N ILE A 22 1.07 4.00 10.57
CA ILE A 22 -0.32 4.43 10.78
C ILE A 22 -1.18 3.28 11.28
N SER A 23 -2.41 3.58 11.71
CA SER A 23 -3.37 2.54 12.09
C SER A 23 -3.86 1.74 10.88
N THR A 24 -4.22 0.47 11.09
CA THR A 24 -4.89 -0.36 10.07
C THR A 24 -6.19 0.26 9.58
N ARG A 25 -6.91 0.99 10.45
CA ARG A 25 -8.08 1.80 10.07
C ARG A 25 -7.72 2.92 9.08
N SER A 26 -6.57 3.56 9.25
CA SER A 26 -6.05 4.56 8.31
C SER A 26 -5.70 3.91 6.97
N VAL A 27 -5.09 2.72 6.99
CA VAL A 27 -4.85 1.93 5.76
C VAL A 27 -6.17 1.63 5.04
N ASP A 28 -7.20 1.15 5.76
CA ASP A 28 -8.52 0.89 5.18
C ASP A 28 -9.15 2.17 4.58
N ARG A 29 -8.96 3.33 5.23
CA ARG A 29 -9.39 4.64 4.69
C ARG A 29 -8.64 5.00 3.42
N LEU A 30 -7.34 4.77 3.36
CA LEU A 30 -6.51 5.03 2.17
C LEU A 30 -6.92 4.11 1.01
N ILE A 31 -7.20 2.83 1.29
CA ILE A 31 -7.76 1.90 0.28
C ILE A 31 -9.11 2.43 -0.22
N ARG A 32 -10.03 2.79 0.68
CA ARG A 32 -11.38 3.28 0.32
C ARG A 32 -11.35 4.59 -0.46
N SER A 33 -10.34 5.43 -0.24
CA SER A 33 -10.13 6.69 -0.97
C SER A 33 -9.26 6.53 -2.22
N ASN A 34 -8.99 5.28 -2.65
CA ASN A 34 -8.14 4.94 -3.79
C ASN A 34 -6.75 5.59 -3.72
N ARG A 35 -6.22 5.77 -2.50
CA ARG A 35 -4.87 6.29 -2.23
C ARG A 35 -3.79 5.21 -2.25
N ILE A 36 -4.19 3.96 -2.07
CA ILE A 36 -3.33 2.77 -2.04
C ILE A 36 -4.09 1.68 -2.80
N ARG A 37 -3.37 0.87 -3.58
CA ARG A 37 -3.97 -0.25 -4.32
C ARG A 37 -4.02 -1.48 -3.44
N ALA A 38 -5.16 -2.15 -3.46
CA ALA A 38 -5.34 -3.42 -2.74
C ALA A 38 -6.27 -4.35 -3.52
N PHE A 39 -6.16 -5.65 -3.26
CA PHE A 39 -7.06 -6.67 -3.78
C PHE A 39 -7.41 -7.68 -2.69
N LYS A 40 -8.53 -8.37 -2.87
CA LYS A 40 -8.94 -9.47 -1.99
C LYS A 40 -8.35 -10.77 -2.50
N LEU A 41 -7.78 -11.55 -1.58
CA LEU A 41 -7.36 -12.93 -1.79
C LEU A 41 -8.05 -13.79 -0.73
N GLY A 42 -9.19 -14.39 -1.11
CA GLY A 42 -10.07 -15.09 -0.17
C GLY A 42 -10.55 -14.16 0.95
N LYS A 43 -10.24 -14.51 2.20
CA LYS A 43 -10.59 -13.72 3.40
C LYS A 43 -9.59 -12.60 3.71
N ARG A 44 -8.50 -12.49 2.95
CA ARG A 44 -7.41 -11.54 3.21
C ARG A 44 -7.45 -10.38 2.23
N VAL A 45 -6.96 -9.22 2.67
CA VAL A 45 -6.71 -8.05 1.83
C VAL A 45 -5.20 -7.91 1.71
N LEU A 46 -4.71 -7.88 0.47
CA LEU A 46 -3.32 -7.65 0.13
C LEU A 46 -3.19 -6.29 -0.55
N ILE A 47 -2.11 -5.60 -0.23
CA ILE A 47 -1.82 -4.24 -0.63
C ILE A 47 -0.56 -4.26 -1.48
N TYR A 48 -0.60 -3.61 -2.64
CA TYR A 48 0.57 -3.52 -3.51
C TYR A 48 1.61 -2.61 -2.87
N TYR A 49 2.83 -3.12 -2.67
CA TYR A 49 3.90 -2.38 -2.01
C TYR A 49 4.26 -1.08 -2.75
N ASP A 50 4.26 -1.13 -4.09
CA ASP A 50 4.53 0.03 -4.96
C ASP A 50 3.54 1.19 -4.82
N SER A 51 2.37 0.94 -4.21
CA SER A 51 1.35 1.97 -3.98
C SER A 51 1.48 2.67 -2.63
N LEU A 52 2.37 2.20 -1.75
CA LEU A 52 2.63 2.73 -0.39
C LEU A 52 3.65 3.87 -0.38
N THR A 53 3.61 4.75 -1.38
CA THR A 53 4.53 5.89 -1.50
C THR A 53 3.93 7.13 -0.86
N GLU A 54 4.76 7.98 -0.24
CA GLU A 54 4.33 9.27 0.33
C GLU A 54 3.65 10.16 -0.72
N GLU A 55 4.08 10.12 -1.98
CA GLU A 55 3.46 10.88 -3.08
C GLU A 55 1.98 10.53 -3.25
N ASN A 56 1.63 9.24 -3.30
CA ASN A 56 0.25 8.77 -3.45
C ASN A 56 -0.64 9.15 -2.25
N ILE A 57 -0.07 9.11 -1.05
CA ILE A 57 -0.76 9.38 0.21
C ILE A 57 -1.04 10.89 0.36
N ASN A 58 -0.05 11.74 0.08
CA ASN A 58 -0.09 13.18 0.35
C ASN A 58 -0.63 14.02 -0.82
N SER A 59 -0.78 13.46 -2.02
CA SER A 59 -1.31 14.21 -3.16
C SER A 59 -2.72 14.74 -2.88
N VAL A 60 -3.16 15.84 -3.52
CA VAL A 60 -4.55 16.33 -3.37
C VAL A 60 -5.55 15.35 -4.01
N LYS A 61 -5.16 14.67 -5.10
CA LYS A 61 -5.83 13.50 -5.70
C LYS A 61 -4.80 12.38 -5.88
N PRO A 62 -5.10 11.10 -5.60
CA PRO A 62 -4.12 10.04 -5.82
C PRO A 62 -3.84 9.87 -7.32
N LYS A 63 -2.56 9.96 -7.72
CA LYS A 63 -2.13 9.88 -9.12
C LYS A 63 -1.98 8.44 -9.64
N PHE A 64 -2.92 7.54 -9.36
CA PHE A 64 -2.91 6.26 -10.08
C PHE A 64 -3.48 6.45 -11.49
N LEU A 65 -2.62 6.91 -12.40
CA LEU A 65 -2.80 6.86 -13.86
C LEU A 65 -1.42 7.05 -14.53
N ASN A 66 -0.65 5.96 -14.62
CA ASN A 66 0.31 5.66 -15.70
C ASN A 66 0.93 4.28 -15.37
N ASN A 67 0.83 3.24 -16.19
CA ASN A 67 0.79 3.19 -17.65
C ASN A 67 -0.34 2.28 -18.17
N LYS A 68 -0.94 2.73 -19.28
CA LYS A 68 -1.66 1.90 -20.25
C LYS A 68 -0.65 1.17 -21.13
#